data_AF-A0A1I4DC13-F1
#
_entry.id   AF-A0A1I4DC13-F1
#
_cell.length_a   1.000
_cell.length_b   1.000
_cell.length_c   1.000
_cell.angle_alpha   90.00
_cell.angle_beta   90.00
_cell.angle_gamma   90.00
#
_symmetry.space_group_name_H-M   'P 1'
#
loop_
_entity.id
_entity.type
_entity.pdbx_description
1 polymer ?
#
loop_
_entity_poly.entity_id
_entity_poly.type
_entity_poly.pdbx_seq_one_letter_code
_entity_poly.pdbx_strand_id
1 'polypeptide(L)'
;MPDPDWPDGPLDARKAKLIDILEDVGVKTLRYLYDFGDGWEHTIKIKRLTDPEPGVLYPRLVEASGRCPPEDVGGPWGYAEMLEALADPNHERHEEMSEWADGDFDPSLLDVDALKANVEALAKRWARKPPRKKMQPT
;
A
#
# COMPACT_ATOMS: atom_id res chain seq x y z
N MET A 1 -2.92 13.25 -28.54
CA MET A 1 -4.32 12.98 -28.92
C MET A 1 -4.94 12.30 -27.71
N PRO A 2 -6.08 12.77 -27.18
CA PRO A 2 -6.77 12.06 -26.10
C PRO A 2 -7.22 10.67 -26.57
N ASP A 3 -7.24 9.71 -25.65
CA ASP A 3 -7.70 8.36 -25.92
C ASP A 3 -9.20 8.38 -26.27
N PRO A 4 -9.64 7.83 -27.42
CA PRO A 4 -11.05 7.79 -27.79
C PRO A 4 -11.94 7.07 -26.77
N ASP A 5 -11.39 6.10 -26.04
CA ASP A 5 -12.10 5.35 -25.01
C ASP A 5 -12.12 6.09 -23.66
N TRP A 6 -11.29 7.14 -23.52
CA TRP A 6 -11.18 7.92 -22.31
C TRP A 6 -11.04 9.44 -22.61
N PRO A 7 -12.12 10.08 -23.11
CA PRO A 7 -12.08 11.44 -23.65
C PRO A 7 -11.63 12.50 -22.62
N ASP A 8 -11.85 12.25 -21.32
CA ASP A 8 -11.50 13.18 -20.23
C ASP A 8 -10.13 12.88 -19.57
N GLY A 9 -9.42 11.84 -20.01
CA GLY A 9 -8.19 11.34 -19.37
C GLY A 9 -8.37 10.77 -17.95
N PRO A 10 -7.33 10.14 -17.37
CA PRO A 10 -7.38 9.61 -16.01
C PRO A 10 -7.59 10.73 -14.98
N LEU A 11 -8.33 10.44 -13.90
CA LEU A 11 -8.54 11.37 -12.80
C LEU A 11 -7.22 11.69 -12.08
N ASP A 12 -6.98 12.98 -11.78
CA ASP A 12 -5.80 13.39 -10.99
C ASP A 12 -5.95 12.90 -9.54
N ALA A 13 -5.15 11.91 -9.16
CA ALA A 13 -5.17 11.29 -7.84
C ALA A 13 -4.93 12.27 -6.68
N ARG A 14 -4.32 13.43 -6.93
CA ARG A 14 -4.11 14.47 -5.90
C ARG A 14 -5.38 15.29 -5.61
N LYS A 15 -6.34 15.25 -6.53
CA LYS A 15 -7.59 16.02 -6.47
C LYS A 15 -8.79 15.12 -6.21
N ALA A 16 -8.77 13.90 -6.74
CA ALA A 16 -9.81 12.91 -6.52
C ALA A 16 -9.88 12.53 -5.04
N LYS A 17 -11.08 12.56 -4.46
CA LYS A 17 -11.32 12.02 -3.12
C LYS A 17 -11.86 10.62 -3.24
N LEU A 18 -11.50 9.77 -2.28
CA LEU A 18 -12.02 8.41 -2.24
C LEU A 18 -13.55 8.40 -2.18
N ILE A 19 -14.17 9.28 -1.38
CA ILE A 19 -15.64 9.33 -1.23
C ILE A 19 -16.36 9.61 -2.55
N ASP A 20 -15.85 10.55 -3.34
CA ASP A 20 -16.41 10.91 -4.65
C ASP A 20 -16.38 9.67 -5.58
N ILE A 21 -15.30 8.87 -5.56
CA ILE A 21 -15.21 7.64 -6.35
C ILE A 21 -16.27 6.59 -5.92
N LEU A 22 -16.57 6.51 -4.62
CA LEU A 22 -17.54 5.53 -4.09
C LEU A 22 -18.98 5.91 -4.38
N GLU A 23 -19.30 7.19 -4.32
CA GLU A 23 -20.64 7.73 -4.62
C GLU A 23 -20.85 7.81 -6.14
N ASP A 24 -19.86 8.37 -6.84
CA ASP A 24 -19.58 8.41 -8.28
C ASP A 24 -19.95 7.13 -9.04
N VAL A 25 -19.21 6.08 -8.67
CA VAL A 25 -19.11 4.86 -9.47
C VAL A 25 -19.80 3.68 -8.76
N GLY A 26 -20.21 3.85 -7.50
CA GLY A 26 -20.82 2.79 -6.69
C GLY A 26 -19.88 1.61 -6.39
N VAL A 27 -18.57 1.77 -6.66
CA VAL A 27 -17.58 0.69 -6.52
C VAL A 27 -17.16 0.51 -5.08
N LYS A 28 -17.11 -0.74 -4.62
CA LYS A 28 -16.57 -1.10 -3.29
C LYS A 28 -15.22 -1.81 -3.36
N THR A 29 -14.69 -1.97 -4.57
CA THR A 29 -13.42 -2.66 -4.82
C THR A 29 -12.67 -1.90 -5.90
N LEU A 30 -11.41 -1.58 -5.60
CA LEU A 30 -10.48 -0.88 -6.48
C LEU A 30 -9.28 -1.81 -6.73
N ARG A 31 -8.73 -1.77 -7.95
CA ARG A 31 -7.45 -2.40 -8.28
C ARG A 31 -6.40 -1.30 -8.34
N TYR A 32 -5.28 -1.51 -7.68
CA TYR A 32 -4.15 -0.59 -7.65
C TYR A 32 -2.92 -1.31 -8.18
N LEU A 33 -2.48 -0.92 -9.39
CA LEU A 33 -1.25 -1.39 -9.97
C LEU A 33 -0.10 -0.52 -9.44
N TYR A 34 0.80 -1.15 -8.70
CA TYR A 34 2.03 -0.58 -8.18
C TYR A 34 3.20 -1.12 -8.98
N ASP A 35 4.18 -0.26 -9.25
CA ASP A 35 5.35 -0.54 -10.08
C ASP A 35 5.01 -1.09 -11.47
N PHE A 36 5.17 -0.26 -12.51
CA PHE A 36 4.89 -0.69 -13.88
C PHE A 36 5.98 -1.59 -14.47
N GLY A 37 7.11 -1.77 -13.78
CA GLY A 37 8.09 -2.81 -14.09
C GLY A 37 7.60 -4.17 -13.62
N ASP A 38 7.45 -4.33 -12.31
CA ASP A 38 7.11 -5.60 -11.67
C ASP A 38 5.62 -5.97 -11.76
N GLY A 39 4.73 -4.99 -11.89
CA GLY A 39 3.30 -5.20 -12.10
C GLY A 39 2.55 -5.68 -10.86
N TRP A 40 2.88 -5.15 -9.68
CA TRP A 40 2.21 -5.51 -8.42
C TRP A 40 0.76 -5.05 -8.37
N GLU A 41 -0.19 -5.98 -8.37
CA GLU A 41 -1.59 -5.64 -8.29
C GLU A 41 -2.16 -5.81 -6.87
N HIS A 42 -2.66 -4.71 -6.31
CA HIS A 42 -3.34 -4.67 -5.03
C HIS A 42 -4.85 -4.58 -5.22
N THR A 43 -5.60 -5.38 -4.47
CA THR A 43 -7.07 -5.27 -4.39
C THR A 43 -7.47 -4.53 -3.12
N ILE A 44 -8.01 -3.32 -3.25
CA ILE A 44 -8.48 -2.48 -2.15
C ILE A 44 -9.99 -2.64 -2.02
N LYS A 45 -10.47 -3.22 -0.92
CA LYS A 45 -11.90 -3.43 -0.65
C LYS A 45 -12.39 -2.55 0.47
N ILE A 46 -13.49 -1.84 0.22
CA ILE A 46 -14.10 -0.95 1.20
C ILE A 46 -15.20 -1.71 1.92
N LYS A 47 -14.90 -2.09 3.17
CA LYS A 47 -15.78 -2.92 3.99
C LYS A 47 -16.93 -2.11 4.61
N ARG A 48 -16.64 -0.91 5.13
CA ARG A 48 -17.61 -0.07 5.85
C ARG A 48 -17.21 1.40 5.81
N LEU A 49 -18.21 2.28 5.75
CA LEU A 49 -18.08 3.71 5.99
C LEU A 49 -18.60 4.02 7.39
N THR A 50 -17.84 4.76 8.18
CA THR A 50 -18.20 5.16 9.54
C THR A 50 -17.80 6.60 9.81
N ASP A 51 -18.44 7.19 10.80
CA ASP A 51 -17.99 8.45 11.37
C ASP A 51 -16.58 8.32 11.98
N PRO A 52 -15.78 9.39 11.93
CA PRO A 52 -14.46 9.41 12.55
C PRO A 52 -14.57 9.31 14.07
N GLU A 53 -13.70 8.51 14.69
CA GLU A 53 -13.66 8.36 16.14
C GLU A 53 -13.04 9.62 16.80
N PRO A 54 -13.69 10.23 17.81
CA PRO A 54 -13.16 11.41 18.48
C PRO A 54 -11.78 11.16 19.11
N GLY A 55 -10.82 12.04 18.84
CA GLY A 55 -9.46 11.95 19.39
C GLY A 55 -8.54 10.95 18.70
N VAL A 56 -9.01 10.24 17.67
CA VAL A 56 -8.21 9.29 16.90
C VAL A 56 -7.56 9.98 15.69
N LEU A 57 -6.27 9.67 15.46
CA LEU A 57 -5.56 10.06 14.24
C LEU A 57 -5.64 8.95 13.20
N TYR A 58 -5.80 9.32 11.93
CA TYR A 58 -5.86 8.40 10.79
C TYR A 58 -4.72 8.66 9.80
N PRO A 59 -4.25 7.63 9.07
CA PRO A 59 -4.71 6.23 9.06
C PRO A 59 -4.32 5.44 10.33
N ARG A 60 -4.98 4.29 10.56
CA ARG A 60 -4.65 3.34 11.63
C ARG A 60 -4.53 1.93 11.07
N LEU A 61 -3.50 1.20 11.48
CA LEU A 61 -3.39 -0.23 11.22
C LEU A 61 -4.32 -1.00 12.18
N VAL A 62 -5.24 -1.78 11.65
CA VAL A 62 -6.18 -2.60 12.44
C VAL A 62 -5.71 -4.06 12.50
N GLU A 63 -5.23 -4.57 11.37
CA GLU A 63 -4.80 -5.95 11.20
C GLU A 63 -3.79 -6.00 10.05
N ALA A 64 -2.84 -6.92 10.13
CA ALA A 64 -1.90 -7.23 9.06
C ALA A 64 -1.51 -8.71 9.14
N SER A 65 -1.24 -9.31 7.99
CA SER A 65 -0.86 -10.72 7.87
C SER A 65 0.05 -10.90 6.67
N GLY A 66 1.10 -11.71 6.85
CA GLY A 66 2.11 -11.93 5.82
C GLY A 66 3.10 -10.77 5.72
N ARG A 67 4.36 -11.11 5.44
CA ARG A 67 5.41 -10.17 5.08
C ARG A 67 5.18 -9.65 3.66
N CYS A 68 5.42 -8.36 3.43
CA CYS A 68 5.37 -7.82 2.07
C CYS A 68 6.45 -8.50 1.21
N PRO A 69 6.18 -8.77 -0.08
CA PRO A 69 7.21 -9.17 -1.03
C PRO A 69 8.35 -8.16 -1.04
N PRO A 70 9.61 -8.60 -1.21
CA PRO A 70 10.73 -7.69 -1.46
C PRO A 70 10.50 -6.88 -2.74
N GLU A 71 10.98 -5.64 -2.76
CA GLU A 71 11.01 -4.82 -3.98
C GLU A 71 11.95 -5.45 -5.02
N ASP A 72 11.68 -5.22 -6.31
CA ASP A 72 12.52 -5.64 -7.43
C ASP A 72 12.76 -7.16 -7.56
N VAL A 73 11.88 -7.99 -6.99
CA VAL A 73 11.93 -9.47 -7.13
C VAL A 73 11.38 -9.94 -8.48
N GLY A 74 10.92 -9.05 -9.36
CA GLY A 74 10.31 -9.40 -10.64
C GLY A 74 8.81 -9.68 -10.52
N GLY A 75 8.15 -8.95 -9.63
CA GLY A 75 6.70 -9.01 -9.47
C GLY A 75 6.17 -10.30 -8.85
N PRO A 76 4.85 -10.55 -9.00
CA PRO A 76 4.20 -11.71 -8.40
C PRO A 76 4.81 -13.07 -8.80
N TRP A 77 5.30 -13.18 -10.04
CA TRP A 77 5.92 -14.41 -10.55
C TRP A 77 7.29 -14.65 -9.97
N GLY A 78 8.15 -13.62 -9.96
CA GLY A 78 9.49 -13.74 -9.36
C GLY A 78 9.42 -13.98 -7.86
N TYR A 79 8.44 -13.39 -7.16
CA TYR A 79 8.20 -13.71 -5.75
C TYR A 79 7.76 -15.16 -5.54
N ALA A 80 6.88 -15.70 -6.38
CA ALA A 80 6.48 -17.11 -6.28
C ALA A 80 7.68 -18.06 -6.48
N GLU A 81 8.52 -17.78 -7.49
CA GLU A 81 9.75 -18.54 -7.74
C GLU A 81 10.74 -18.45 -6.58
N MET A 82 10.91 -17.25 -5.99
CA MET A 82 11.73 -17.07 -4.79
C MET A 82 11.22 -17.93 -3.63
N LEU A 83 9.91 -17.97 -3.38
CA LEU A 83 9.34 -18.81 -2.32
C LEU A 83 9.56 -20.30 -2.57
N GLU A 84 9.43 -20.76 -3.82
CA GLU A 84 9.71 -22.15 -4.21
C GLU A 84 11.18 -22.49 -4.00
N ALA A 85 12.09 -21.61 -4.44
CA ALA A 85 13.53 -21.78 -4.29
C ALA A 85 13.97 -21.79 -2.83
N LEU A 86 13.43 -20.92 -1.97
CA LEU A 86 13.77 -20.87 -0.55
C LEU A 86 13.21 -22.07 0.22
N ALA A 87 12.11 -22.67 -0.22
CA ALA A 87 11.49 -23.82 0.44
C ALA A 87 12.20 -25.16 0.17
N ASP A 88 12.93 -25.29 -0.94
CA ASP A 88 13.68 -26.52 -1.29
C ASP A 88 15.20 -26.25 -1.36
N PRO A 89 15.99 -26.74 -0.39
CA PRO A 89 17.45 -26.64 -0.40
C PRO A 89 18.14 -27.26 -1.63
N ASN A 90 17.46 -28.13 -2.37
CA ASN A 90 17.99 -28.73 -3.61
C ASN A 90 17.52 -28.00 -4.88
N HIS A 91 16.73 -26.93 -4.75
CA HIS A 91 16.31 -26.13 -5.88
C HIS A 91 17.53 -25.51 -6.57
N GLU A 92 17.55 -25.48 -7.90
CA GLU A 92 18.71 -25.03 -8.67
C GLU A 92 19.11 -23.57 -8.37
N ARG A 93 18.12 -22.76 -7.94
CA ARG A 93 18.29 -21.35 -7.54
C ARG A 93 18.27 -21.12 -6.02
N HIS A 94 18.33 -22.16 -5.19
CA HIS A 94 18.22 -22.01 -3.73
C HIS A 94 19.30 -21.07 -3.15
N GLU A 95 20.56 -21.27 -3.56
CA GLU A 95 21.69 -20.48 -3.05
C GLU A 95 21.60 -19.02 -3.51
N GLU A 96 21.32 -18.79 -4.81
CA GLU A 96 21.10 -17.45 -5.39
C GLU A 96 19.97 -16.69 -4.65
N MET A 97 18.82 -17.34 -4.47
CA MET A 97 17.66 -16.71 -3.82
C MET A 97 17.86 -16.51 -2.33
N SER A 98 18.57 -17.40 -1.65
CA SER A 98 18.93 -17.25 -0.24
C SER A 98 19.85 -16.06 -0.03
N GLU A 99 20.86 -15.87 -0.89
CA GLU A 99 21.73 -14.69 -0.83
C GLU A 99 20.94 -13.40 -1.09
N TRP A 100 20.06 -13.41 -2.09
CA TRP A 100 19.25 -12.25 -2.44
C TRP A 100 18.27 -11.85 -1.32
N ALA A 101 17.72 -12.84 -0.62
CA ALA A 101 16.79 -12.67 0.48
C ALA A 101 17.44 -12.39 1.85
N ASP A 102 18.75 -12.09 1.87
CA ASP A 102 19.57 -11.96 3.09
C ASP A 102 19.51 -13.20 4.02
N GLY A 103 19.14 -14.36 3.47
CA GLY A 103 19.08 -15.66 4.14
C GLY A 103 17.97 -15.84 5.19
N ASP A 104 17.21 -14.80 5.53
CA ASP A 104 16.23 -14.82 6.64
C ASP A 104 14.80 -14.46 6.23
N PHE A 105 14.53 -14.38 4.92
CA PHE A 105 13.19 -14.07 4.45
C PHE A 105 12.21 -15.19 4.78
N ASP A 106 11.41 -14.96 5.82
CA ASP A 106 10.23 -15.74 6.12
C ASP A 106 8.97 -14.94 5.72
N PRO A 107 8.16 -15.43 4.74
CA PRO A 107 6.94 -14.75 4.32
C PRO A 107 5.87 -14.69 5.43
N SER A 108 5.96 -15.52 6.46
CA SER A 108 5.05 -15.54 7.60
C SER A 108 5.47 -14.60 8.73
N LEU A 109 6.74 -14.16 8.72
CA LEU A 109 7.30 -13.31 9.78
C LEU A 109 6.96 -11.84 9.51
N LEU A 110 6.08 -11.31 10.35
CA LEU A 110 5.57 -9.95 10.24
C LEU A 110 5.78 -9.18 11.54
N ASP A 111 6.54 -8.08 11.48
CA ASP A 111 6.64 -7.15 12.59
C ASP A 111 5.45 -6.16 12.57
N VAL A 112 4.35 -6.60 13.20
CA VAL A 112 3.11 -5.80 13.29
C VAL A 112 3.32 -4.52 14.09
N ASP A 113 4.19 -4.53 15.10
CA ASP A 113 4.45 -3.36 15.93
C ASP A 113 5.22 -2.28 15.14
N ALA A 114 6.23 -2.68 14.37
CA ALA A 114 6.93 -1.78 13.46
C ALA A 114 5.99 -1.21 12.39
N LEU A 115 5.14 -2.05 11.78
CA LEU A 115 4.13 -1.60 10.82
C LEU A 115 3.15 -0.60 11.43
N LYS A 116 2.66 -0.89 12.64
CA LYS A 116 1.77 0.01 13.37
C LYS A 116 2.44 1.34 13.66
N ALA A 117 3.69 1.33 14.12
CA ALA A 117 4.46 2.55 14.38
C ALA A 117 4.65 3.39 13.10
N ASN A 118 4.90 2.74 11.95
CA ASN A 118 5.03 3.41 10.66
C ASN A 118 3.71 4.07 10.22
N VAL A 119 2.57 3.38 10.37
CA VAL A 119 1.25 3.93 10.05
C VAL A 119 0.87 5.07 11.01
N GLU A 120 1.22 4.96 12.30
CA GLU A 120 1.01 6.06 13.26
C GLU A 120 1.88 7.29 12.96
N ALA A 121 3.12 7.10 12.51
CA ALA A 121 3.98 8.19 12.06
C ALA A 121 3.36 8.91 10.85
N LEU A 122 2.76 8.15 9.92
CA LEU A 122 2.02 8.70 8.79
C LEU A 122 0.80 9.51 9.25
N ALA A 123 0.03 8.99 10.21
CA ALA A 123 -1.11 9.68 10.78
C ALA A 123 -0.72 11.01 11.44
N LYS A 124 0.37 11.04 12.20
CA LYS A 124 0.93 12.27 12.80
C LYS A 124 1.38 13.27 11.74
N ARG A 125 1.98 12.80 10.65
CA ARG A 125 2.44 13.64 9.53
C ARG A 125 1.27 14.26 8.77
N TRP A 126 0.17 13.53 8.63
CA TRP A 126 -1.02 13.97 7.89
C TRP A 126 -2.03 14.75 8.73
N ALA A 127 -1.99 14.61 10.06
CA ALA A 127 -2.71 15.47 10.97
C ALA A 127 -2.25 16.92 10.75
N ARG A 128 -3.07 17.71 10.02
CA ARG A 128 -2.79 19.11 9.67
C ARG A 128 -2.29 19.88 10.90
N LYS A 129 -1.20 20.63 10.74
CA LYS A 129 -0.88 21.72 11.68
C LYS A 129 -2.02 22.74 11.65
N PRO A 130 -2.47 23.24 12.82
CA PRO A 130 -3.46 24.31 12.84
C PRO A 130 -2.89 25.53 12.09
N PRO A 131 -3.74 26.28 11.36
CA PRO A 131 -3.29 27.51 10.72
C PRO A 131 -2.73 28.47 11.78
N ARG A 132 -1.58 29.08 11.52
CA ARG A 132 -1.05 30.15 12.39
C ARG A 132 -2.12 31.24 12.48
N LYS A 133 -2.59 31.56 13.70
CA LYS A 133 -3.42 32.76 13.94
C LYS A 133 -2.64 33.96 13.43
N LYS A 134 -3.16 34.67 12.43
CA LYS A 134 -2.68 36.01 12.10
C LYS A 134 -3.06 36.90 13.28
N MET A 135 -2.08 37.37 14.06
CA MET A 135 -2.29 38.44 15.03
C MET A 135 -2.74 39.68 14.24
N GLN A 136 -3.95 40.16 14.51
CA GLN A 136 -4.35 41.48 14.01
C GLN A 136 -3.61 42.53 14.84
N PRO A 137 -2.95 43.53 14.20
CA PRO A 137 -2.37 44.65 14.92
C PRO A 137 -3.49 45.49 15.57
N THR A 138 -3.26 45.86 16.83
CA THR A 138 -4.08 46.77 17.66
C THR A 138 -4.13 48.18 17.10
#